data_AF-A0A2R6EQZ0-F1
#
_entry.id   AF-A0A2R6EQZ0-F1
#
_cell.length_a   1.000
_cell.length_b   1.000
_cell.length_c   1.000
_cell.angle_alpha   90.00
_cell.angle_beta   90.00
_cell.angle_gamma   90.00
#
_symmetry.space_group_name_H-M   'P 1'
#
loop_
_entity.id
_entity.type
_entity.pdbx_description
1 polymer ?
#
loop_
_entity_poly.entity_id
_entity_poly.type
_entity_poly.pdbx_seq_one_letter_code
_entity_poly.pdbx_strand_id
1 'polypeptide(L)' 'MEPTVQRGILWGIVSSLLFVVLLLGYRLITSVVVVSLPVLIGGGVGVGVVTAGLSYAIDTRLG' A
#
# COMPACT_ATOMS: atom_id res chain seq x y z
N MET A 1 19.43 7.42 8.83
CA MET A 1 18.55 6.51 8.07
C MET A 1 19.28 6.16 6.79
N GLU A 2 19.47 4.88 6.50
CA GLU A 2 20.05 4.49 5.21
C GLU A 2 19.10 4.91 4.07
N PRO A 3 19.62 5.43 2.95
CA PRO A 3 18.81 5.97 1.85
C PRO A 3 17.85 4.94 1.24
N THR A 4 18.17 3.65 1.33
CA THR A 4 17.32 2.52 0.90
C THR A 4 16.11 2.33 1.80
N VAL A 5 16.25 2.49 3.12
CA VAL A 5 15.11 2.46 4.07
C VAL A 5 14.13 3.59 3.76
N GLN A 6 14.64 4.77 3.42
CA GLN A 6 13.80 5.93 3.09
C GLN A 6 13.01 5.72 1.78
N ARG A 7 13.63 5.12 0.77
CA ARG A 7 12.96 4.74 -0.49
C ARG A 7 11.88 3.68 -0.28
N GLY A 8 12.17 2.66 0.54
CA GLY A 8 11.20 1.61 0.86
C GLY A 8 9.96 2.16 1.56
N ILE A 9 10.15 3.09 2.51
CA ILE A 9 9.03 3.74 3.22
C ILE A 9 8.18 4.57 2.25
N LEU A 10 8.79 5.37 1.38
CA LEU A 10 8.06 6.17 0.39
C LEU A 10 7.25 5.28 -0.56
N TRP A 11 7.84 4.18 -1.03
CA TRP A 11 7.13 3.22 -1.88
C TRP A 11 5.98 2.53 -1.14
N GLY A 12 6.16 2.16 0.12
CA GLY A 12 5.09 1.63 0.95
C GLY A 12 3.92 2.61 1.10
N ILE A 13 4.21 3.89 1.37
CA ILE A 13 3.19 4.95 1.47
C ILE A 13 2.47 5.14 0.13
N VAL A 14 3.22 5.24 -0.97
CA VAL A 14 2.65 5.43 -2.32
C VAL A 14 1.74 4.26 -2.69
N SER A 15 2.16 3.01 -2.48
CA SER A 15 1.34 1.85 -2.79
C SER A 15 0.10 1.74 -1.90
N SER A 16 0.22 2.09 -0.62
CA SER A 16 -0.93 2.15 0.29
C SER A 16 -1.95 3.19 -0.18
N LEU A 17 -1.50 4.41 -0.51
CA LEU A 17 -2.37 5.46 -1.05
C LEU A 17 -3.01 5.04 -2.36
N LEU A 18 -2.24 4.47 -3.28
CA LEU A 18 -2.71 4.02 -4.58
C LEU A 18 -3.81 2.97 -4.43
N PHE A 19 -3.64 2.02 -3.51
CA PHE A 19 -4.65 1.01 -3.20
C PHE A 19 -5.94 1.64 -2.67
N VAL A 20 -5.84 2.60 -1.74
CA VAL A 20 -7.02 3.32 -1.21
C VAL A 20 -7.75 4.07 -2.33
N VAL A 21 -7.01 4.76 -3.21
CA VAL A 21 -7.57 5.48 -4.36
C VAL A 21 -8.28 4.53 -5.33
N LEU A 22 -7.66 3.39 -5.67
CA LEU A 22 -8.27 2.37 -6.52
C LEU A 22 -9.53 1.79 -5.89
N LEU A 23 -9.52 1.54 -4.58
CA LEU A 23 -10.66 1.01 -3.85
C LEU A 23 -11.82 2.03 -3.79
N LEU A 24 -11.51 3.32 -3.62
CA LEU A 24 -12.47 4.42 -3.74
C LEU A 24 -13.05 4.51 -5.16
N GLY A 25 -12.22 4.39 -6.20
CA GLY A 25 -12.65 4.38 -7.60
C GLY A 25 -13.55 3.17 -7.91
N TYR A 26 -13.19 1.99 -7.43
CA TYR A 26 -14.01 0.78 -7.54
C TYR A 26 -15.38 0.98 -6.86
N ARG A 27 -15.39 1.56 -5.65
CA ARG A 27 -16.62 1.90 -4.94
C ARG A 27 -17.51 2.85 -5.75
N LEU A 28 -16.90 3.85 -6.38
CA LEU A 28 -17.60 4.84 -7.20
C LEU A 28 -18.24 4.21 -8.44
N ILE A 29 -17.52 3.32 -9.13
CA ILE A 29 -18.02 2.64 -10.35
C ILE A 29 -19.08 1.60 -10.01
N THR A 30 -18.88 0.83 -8.94
CA THR A 30 -19.78 -0.28 -8.59
C THR A 30 -20.99 0.14 -7.76
N SER A 31 -21.04 1.39 -7.28
CA SER A 31 -22.04 1.88 -6.31
C SER A 31 -22.16 0.98 -5.06
N VAL A 32 -21.13 0.17 -4.77
CA VAL A 32 -21.12 -0.73 -3.61
C VAL A 32 -20.90 0.13 -2.36
N VAL A 33 -21.99 0.47 -1.69
CA VAL A 33 -21.97 1.32 -0.49
C VAL A 33 -21.22 0.68 0.68
N VAL A 34 -21.03 -0.65 0.67
CA VAL A 34 -20.67 -1.48 1.84
C VAL A 34 -19.17 -1.84 1.91
N VAL A 35 -18.27 -1.07 1.32
CA VAL A 35 -16.85 -1.20 1.69
C VAL A 35 -16.67 -0.49 3.03
N SER A 36 -16.67 -1.26 4.11
CA SER A 36 -16.58 -0.72 5.46
C SER A 36 -15.21 -0.09 5.71
N LEU A 37 -15.17 0.98 6.52
CA LEU A 37 -13.94 1.68 6.92
C LEU A 37 -12.80 0.73 7.37
N PRO A 38 -13.06 -0.35 8.11
CA PRO A 38 -12.04 -1.32 8.48
C PRO A 38 -11.40 -2.05 7.30
N VAL A 39 -12.15 -2.30 6.21
CA VAL A 39 -11.63 -2.94 5.00
C VAL A 39 -10.71 -1.99 4.23
N LEU A 40 -11.07 -0.71 4.15
CA LEU A 40 -10.22 0.33 3.55
C LEU A 40 -8.91 0.49 4.33
N ILE A 41 -9.00 0.63 5.65
CA ILE A 41 -7.82 0.80 6.51
C ILE A 41 -6.98 -0.49 6.52
N GLY A 42 -7.61 -1.64 6.72
CA GLY A 42 -6.94 -2.94 6.75
C GLY A 42 -6.28 -3.29 5.41
N GLY A 43 -6.97 -3.05 4.29
CA GLY A 43 -6.41 -3.25 2.96
C GLY A 43 -5.27 -2.29 2.65
N GLY A 44 -5.43 -0.99 2.98
CA GLY A 44 -4.37 0.00 2.81
C GLY A 44 -3.11 -0.34 3.64
N VAL A 45 -3.29 -0.71 4.90
CA VAL A 45 -2.19 -1.13 5.79
C VAL A 45 -1.56 -2.43 5.28
N GLY A 46 -2.36 -3.42 4.89
CA GLY A 46 -1.88 -4.70 4.37
C GLY A 46 -1.03 -4.53 3.12
N VAL A 47 -1.49 -3.73 2.15
CA VAL A 47 -0.72 -3.43 0.94
C VAL A 47 0.56 -2.67 1.28
N GLY A 48 0.49 -1.66 2.15
CA GLY A 48 1.68 -0.92 2.58
C GLY A 48 2.75 -1.82 3.22
N VAL A 49 2.35 -2.74 4.09
CA VAL A 49 3.25 -3.72 4.73
C VAL A 49 3.84 -4.68 3.71
N VAL A 50 3.03 -5.23 2.81
CA VAL A 50 3.51 -6.14 1.75
C VAL A 50 4.51 -5.44 0.84
N THR A 51 4.20 -4.23 0.38
CA THR A 51 5.09 -3.46 -0.50
C THR A 51 6.41 -3.09 0.20
N ALA A 52 6.35 -2.65 1.46
CA ALA A 52 7.55 -2.33 2.22
C ALA A 52 8.43 -3.56 2.48
N GLY A 53 7.81 -4.69 2.84
CA GLY A 53 8.50 -5.97 3.01
C GLY A 53 9.12 -6.47 1.71
N LEU A 54 8.41 -6.36 0.58
CA LEU A 54 8.94 -6.72 -0.73
C LEU A 54 10.12 -5.82 -1.13
N SER A 55 10.00 -4.51 -0.90
CA SER A 55 11.07 -3.55 -1.19
C SER A 55 12.33 -3.89 -0.40
N TYR A 56 12.20 -4.18 0.89
CA TYR A 56 13.31 -4.59 1.74
C TYR A 56 13.94 -5.93 1.30
N ALA A 57 13.11 -6.92 0.96
CA ALA A 57 13.57 -8.22 0.48
C ALA A 57 14.29 -8.14 -0.88
N ILE A 58 13.81 -7.27 -1.77
CA ILE A 58 14.42 -7.01 -3.08
C ILE A 58 15.76 -6.29 -2.90
N ASP A 59 15.82 -5.28 -2.03
CA ASP A 59 17.05 -4.56 -1.70
C ASP A 59 18.12 -5.50 -1.12
N THR A 60 17.72 -6.38 -0.20
CA THR A 60 18.58 -7.41 0.41
C THR A 60 19.09 -8.45 -0.59
N ARG A 61 18.36 -8.67 -1.71
CA ARG A 61 18.77 -9.64 -2.75
C ARG A 61 19.58 -9.01 -3.89
N LEU A 62 19.48 -7.69 -4.07
CA LEU A 62 20.18 -6.94 -5.14
C LEU A 62 21.43 -6.21 -4.63
N GLY A 63 21.63 -6.12 -3.31
CA GLY A 63 22.88 -5.71 -2.66
C GLY A 63 23.78 -6.91 -2.36
#